data_AF-A0A1X2HFL1-F1
#
_entry.id   AF-A0A1X2HFL1-F1
#
_cell.length_a   1.000
_cell.length_b   1.000
_cell.length_c   1.000
_cell.angle_alpha   90.00
_cell.angle_beta   90.00
_cell.angle_gamma   90.00
#
_symmetry.space_group_name_H-M   'P 1'
#
loop_
_entity.id
_entity.type
_entity.pdbx_description
1 polymer ?
#
loop_
_entity_poly.entity_id
_entity_poly.type
_entity_poly.pdbx_seq_one_letter_code
_entity_poly.pdbx_strand_id
1 'polypeptide(L)'
;MGYRIRAFCKIRALSLPDFTLNAVSHGGRFGLLAVEVKPPSNGSARSDLRKIANELELMLEPLVDLDIENPTTCGVWVDGFQCHLYRMDPRYNGVYRLVESGVFELPRVLADILKVKPIMEVLLKLKI
;
A
#
# COMPACT_ATOMS: atom_id res chain seq x y z
N MET A 1 -5.57 3.67 -25.59
CA MET A 1 -6.30 3.28 -24.36
C MET A 1 -5.77 4.12 -23.21
N GLY A 2 -6.60 4.92 -22.56
CA GLY A 2 -6.17 5.83 -21.50
C GLY A 2 -6.77 5.43 -20.15
N TYR A 3 -5.91 5.17 -19.16
CA TYR A 3 -6.30 4.98 -17.76
C TYR A 3 -6.21 6.33 -17.04
N ARG A 4 -7.22 6.65 -16.23
CA ARG A 4 -7.20 7.86 -15.39
C ARG A 4 -6.87 7.46 -13.96
N ILE A 5 -5.63 7.73 -13.55
CA ILE A 5 -5.19 7.53 -12.16
C ILE A 5 -5.78 8.67 -11.32
N ARG A 6 -6.44 8.32 -10.21
CA ARG A 6 -6.94 9.30 -9.24
C ARG A 6 -6.47 8.90 -7.84
N ALA A 7 -5.70 9.78 -7.22
CA ALA A 7 -5.44 9.70 -5.79
C ALA A 7 -6.62 10.31 -5.05
N PHE A 8 -7.15 9.58 -4.05
CA PHE A 8 -8.22 10.09 -3.20
C PHE A 8 -7.74 10.08 -1.75
N CYS A 9 -7.70 11.27 -1.14
CA CYS A 9 -7.61 11.42 0.30
C CYS A 9 -9.05 11.36 0.85
N LYS A 10 -9.36 10.38 1.70
CA LYS A 10 -10.71 10.22 2.27
C LYS A 10 -10.63 10.61 3.75
N ILE A 11 -11.24 11.74 4.11
CA ILE A 11 -11.30 12.19 5.51
C ILE A 11 -12.63 11.72 6.11
N ARG A 12 -12.54 10.72 7.00
CA ARG A 12 -13.48 10.23 8.05
C ARG A 12 -14.45 9.04 7.82
N ALA A 13 -14.46 8.24 8.90
CA ALA A 13 -15.36 7.20 9.44
C ALA A 13 -15.21 5.75 8.95
N LEU A 14 -14.84 4.87 9.92
CA LEU A 14 -14.67 3.40 9.90
C LEU A 14 -13.49 2.84 9.09
N SER A 15 -12.40 2.54 9.82
CA SER A 15 -11.24 1.67 9.48
C SER A 15 -10.67 1.67 8.05
N LEU A 16 -10.85 2.73 7.28
CA LEU A 16 -10.22 2.90 5.99
C LEU A 16 -8.79 3.43 6.16
N PRO A 17 -7.87 3.09 5.23
CA PRO A 17 -6.54 3.66 5.22
C PRO A 17 -6.60 5.18 5.02
N ASP A 18 -5.62 5.90 5.58
CA ASP A 18 -5.51 7.36 5.44
C ASP A 18 -5.47 7.81 3.97
N PHE A 19 -4.81 7.04 3.10
CA PHE A 19 -4.79 7.31 1.65
C PHE A 19 -5.02 6.05 0.81
N THR A 20 -5.71 6.21 -0.32
CA THR A 20 -5.79 5.18 -1.36
C THR A 20 -5.52 5.74 -2.75
N LEU A 21 -4.72 5.02 -3.53
CA LEU A 21 -4.55 5.23 -4.96
C LEU A 21 -5.43 4.23 -5.70
N ASN A 22 -6.21 4.74 -6.65
CA ASN A 22 -7.07 3.90 -7.47
C ASN A 22 -6.89 4.21 -8.95
N ALA A 23 -6.93 3.17 -9.78
CA ALA A 23 -7.15 3.31 -11.21
C ALA A 23 -8.65 3.32 -11.50
N VAL A 24 -9.09 4.21 -12.38
CA VAL A 24 -10.46 4.22 -12.88
C VAL A 24 -10.43 3.82 -14.35
N SER A 25 -11.13 2.74 -14.69
CA SER A 25 -11.22 2.20 -16.05
C SER A 25 -12.61 1.60 -16.29
N HIS A 26 -13.23 1.87 -17.45
CA HIS A 26 -14.55 1.34 -17.84
C HIS A 26 -15.66 1.45 -16.77
N GLY A 27 -15.65 2.53 -15.97
CA GLY A 27 -16.61 2.73 -14.87
C GLY A 27 -16.29 1.98 -13.58
N GLY A 28 -15.31 1.07 -13.60
CA GLY A 28 -14.77 0.39 -12.43
C GLY A 28 -13.68 1.21 -11.73
N ARG A 29 -13.53 0.97 -10.41
CA ARG A 29 -12.47 1.54 -9.57
C ARG A 29 -11.65 0.41 -9.00
N PHE A 30 -10.35 0.43 -9.27
CA PHE A 30 -9.41 -0.62 -8.88
C PHE A 30 -8.40 -0.06 -7.90
N GLY A 31 -8.34 -0.63 -6.70
CA GLY A 31 -7.36 -0.23 -5.70
C GLY A 31 -5.96 -0.70 -6.10
N LEU A 32 -4.99 0.22 -6.08
CA LEU A 32 -3.59 -0.10 -6.40
C LEU A 32 -2.67 0.08 -5.19
N LEU A 33 -2.88 1.14 -4.40
CA LEU A 33 -2.08 1.45 -3.23
C LEU A 33 -2.97 1.87 -2.05
N ALA A 34 -2.70 1.32 -0.87
CA ALA A 34 -3.22 1.81 0.41
C ALA A 34 -2.07 2.35 1.27
N VAL A 35 -2.28 3.46 1.95
CA VAL A 35 -1.30 4.04 2.87
C VAL A 35 -1.96 4.32 4.21
N GLU A 36 -1.37 3.78 5.27
CA GLU A 36 -1.80 4.00 6.64
C GLU A 36 -0.67 4.70 7.41
N VAL A 37 -0.97 5.84 8.03
CA VAL A 37 -0.01 6.68 8.73
C VAL A 37 -0.36 6.75 10.21
N LYS A 38 0.60 6.38 11.05
CA LYS A 38 0.53 6.52 12.50
C LYS A 38 1.52 7.56 12.99
N PRO A 39 1.11 8.40 13.97
CA PRO A 39 2.06 9.25 14.66
C PRO A 39 3.11 8.37 15.37
N PRO A 40 4.32 8.89 15.64
CA PRO A 40 5.33 8.16 16.41
C PRO A 40 4.74 7.78 17.77
N SER A 41 4.52 6.49 18.04
CA SER A 41 3.91 6.03 19.28
C SER A 41 4.51 4.69 19.74
N ASN A 42 4.43 4.40 21.03
CA ASN A 42 4.86 3.11 21.60
C ASN A 42 3.81 1.99 21.39
N GLY A 43 2.89 2.17 20.44
CA GLY A 43 1.73 1.30 20.20
C GLY A 43 2.10 -0.04 19.54
N SER A 44 1.23 -1.04 19.69
CA SER A 44 1.46 -2.37 19.14
C SER A 44 1.27 -2.41 17.61
N ALA A 45 2.37 -2.32 16.87
CA ALA A 45 2.48 -2.50 15.40
C ALA A 45 1.57 -3.60 14.80
N ARG A 46 1.34 -4.68 15.55
CA ARG A 46 0.63 -5.88 15.10
C ARG A 46 -0.85 -5.68 14.77
N SER A 47 -1.56 -4.78 15.48
CA SER A 47 -2.99 -4.56 15.22
C SER A 47 -3.23 -3.73 13.95
N ASP A 48 -2.28 -2.87 13.59
CA ASP A 48 -2.39 -1.99 12.43
C ASP A 48 -1.97 -2.70 11.13
N LEU A 49 -1.02 -3.66 11.21
CA LEU A 49 -0.73 -4.56 10.08
C LEU A 49 -1.97 -5.32 9.60
N ARG A 50 -2.86 -5.74 10.52
CA ARG A 50 -4.10 -6.42 10.15
C ARG A 50 -5.04 -5.52 9.33
N LYS A 51 -5.07 -4.22 9.62
CA LYS A 51 -5.93 -3.27 8.89
C LYS A 51 -5.46 -3.12 7.45
N ILE A 52 -4.16 -2.91 7.25
CA ILE A 52 -3.62 -2.79 5.89
C ILE A 52 -3.76 -4.11 5.12
N ALA A 53 -3.54 -5.25 5.76
CA ALA A 53 -3.74 -6.56 5.12
C ALA A 53 -5.18 -6.74 4.60
N ASN A 54 -6.18 -6.48 5.45
CA ASN A 54 -7.58 -6.59 5.07
C ASN A 54 -7.97 -5.64 3.93
N GLU A 55 -7.45 -4.41 3.96
CA GLU A 55 -7.71 -3.44 2.89
C GLU A 55 -7.09 -3.89 1.55
N LEU A 56 -5.87 -4.40 1.57
CA LEU A 56 -5.19 -4.90 0.37
C LEU A 56 -5.90 -6.10 -0.25
N GLU A 57 -6.48 -6.96 0.59
CA GLU A 57 -7.32 -8.08 0.17
C GLU A 57 -8.59 -7.60 -0.54
N LEU A 58 -9.34 -6.66 0.06
CA LEU A 58 -10.52 -6.04 -0.57
C LEU A 58 -10.19 -5.32 -1.88
N MET A 59 -9.00 -4.73 -1.99
CA MET A 59 -8.54 -4.11 -3.22
C MET A 59 -8.12 -5.13 -4.30
N LEU A 60 -7.68 -6.32 -3.89
CA LEU A 60 -7.18 -7.38 -4.77
C LEU A 60 -8.32 -8.21 -5.35
N GLU A 61 -9.38 -8.46 -4.59
CA GLU A 61 -10.54 -9.25 -5.02
C GLU A 61 -11.09 -8.82 -6.40
N PRO A 62 -11.39 -7.53 -6.68
CA PRO A 62 -11.89 -7.12 -7.99
C PRO A 62 -10.89 -7.36 -9.14
N LEU A 63 -9.58 -7.39 -8.85
CA LEU A 63 -8.57 -7.69 -9.87
C LEU A 63 -8.56 -9.20 -10.19
N VAL A 64 -8.77 -10.04 -9.17
CA VAL A 64 -8.89 -11.49 -9.31
C VAL A 64 -10.19 -11.85 -10.04
N ASP A 65 -11.32 -11.23 -9.68
CA ASP A 65 -12.62 -11.46 -10.31
C ASP A 65 -12.65 -11.10 -11.79
N LEU A 66 -11.80 -10.15 -12.20
CA LEU A 66 -11.62 -9.74 -13.60
C LEU A 66 -10.55 -10.53 -14.34
N ASP A 67 -9.98 -11.58 -13.73
CA ASP A 67 -8.95 -12.42 -14.31
C ASP A 67 -7.72 -11.62 -14.80
N ILE A 68 -7.35 -10.57 -14.05
CA ILE A 68 -6.15 -9.79 -14.33
C ILE A 68 -4.92 -10.66 -14.11
N GLU A 69 -4.02 -10.70 -15.10
CA GLU A 69 -2.78 -11.44 -15.00
C GLU A 69 -1.89 -10.90 -13.86
N ASN A 70 -1.43 -11.79 -12.97
CA ASN A 70 -0.60 -11.46 -11.81
C ASN A 70 -1.15 -10.31 -10.94
N PRO A 71 -2.42 -10.39 -10.48
CA PRO A 71 -3.06 -9.28 -9.81
C PRO A 71 -2.31 -8.98 -8.51
N THR A 72 -2.04 -7.69 -8.27
CA THR A 72 -1.19 -7.26 -7.16
C THR A 72 -1.70 -5.93 -6.60
N THR A 73 -1.74 -5.82 -5.28
CA THR A 73 -2.00 -4.57 -4.57
C THR A 73 -0.84 -4.24 -3.64
N CYS A 74 -0.61 -2.95 -3.39
CA CYS A 74 0.52 -2.49 -2.58
C CYS A 74 0.06 -1.72 -1.35
N GLY A 75 0.75 -1.89 -0.23
CA GLY A 75 0.50 -1.17 1.02
C GLY A 75 1.75 -0.43 1.48
N VAL A 76 1.57 0.76 2.06
CA VAL A 76 2.60 1.44 2.83
C VAL A 76 2.05 1.68 4.24
N TRP A 77 2.71 1.10 5.23
CA TRP A 77 2.43 1.39 6.63
C TRP A 77 3.54 2.28 7.19
N VAL A 78 3.15 3.45 7.71
CA VAL A 78 4.06 4.44 8.29
C VAL A 78 3.84 4.47 9.79
N ASP A 79 4.86 4.09 10.56
CA ASP A 79 4.90 4.20 12.02
C ASP A 79 5.90 5.28 12.43
N GLY A 80 5.37 6.48 12.69
CA GLY A 80 6.17 7.68 12.89
C GLY A 80 7.00 8.03 11.63
N PHE A 81 8.26 7.60 11.62
CA PHE A 81 9.17 7.80 10.48
C PHE A 81 9.57 6.50 9.80
N GLN A 82 9.21 5.35 10.37
CA GLN A 82 9.53 4.05 9.80
C GLN A 82 8.43 3.63 8.83
N CYS A 83 8.80 3.36 7.60
CA CYS A 83 7.89 2.92 6.54
C CYS A 83 8.13 1.45 6.24
N HIS A 84 7.06 0.68 6.20
CA HIS A 84 7.02 -0.71 5.77
C HIS A 84 6.23 -0.80 4.46
N LEU A 85 6.85 -1.41 3.45
CA LEU A 85 6.22 -1.67 2.16
C LEU A 85 5.71 -3.09 2.11
N TYR A 86 4.45 -3.22 1.75
CA TYR A 86 3.79 -4.50 1.58
C TYR A 86 3.29 -4.68 0.15
N ARG A 87 3.30 -5.92 -0.30
CA ARG A 87 2.68 -6.38 -1.54
C ARG A 87 1.73 -7.52 -1.19
N MET A 88 0.53 -7.50 -1.77
CA MET A 88 -0.38 -8.64 -1.72
C MET A 88 -0.56 -9.22 -3.12
N ASP A 89 -0.43 -10.54 -3.23
CA ASP A 89 -0.62 -11.31 -4.45
C ASP A 89 -1.35 -12.63 -4.17
N PRO A 90 -2.12 -13.17 -5.12
CA PRO A 90 -2.74 -14.48 -4.97
C PRO A 90 -1.69 -15.60 -5.03
N ARG A 91 -1.84 -16.57 -4.14
CA ARG A 91 -1.18 -17.87 -4.19
C ARG A 91 -2.17 -18.95 -4.63
N TYR A 92 -1.65 -20.14 -4.92
CA TYR A 92 -2.47 -21.31 -5.22
C TYR A 92 -3.54 -21.56 -4.12
N ASN A 93 -4.72 -22.01 -4.53
CA ASN A 93 -5.86 -22.37 -3.67
C ASN A 93 -6.58 -21.21 -2.96
N GLY A 94 -6.65 -20.03 -3.59
CA GLY A 94 -7.46 -18.90 -3.08
C GLY A 94 -6.91 -18.27 -1.80
N VAL A 95 -5.62 -18.47 -1.52
CA VAL A 95 -4.95 -17.85 -0.38
C VAL A 95 -4.21 -16.62 -0.87
N TYR A 96 -4.44 -15.46 -0.25
CA TYR A 96 -3.66 -14.26 -0.52
C TYR A 96 -2.40 -14.22 0.34
N ARG A 97 -1.27 -13.85 -0.26
CA ARG A 97 0.00 -13.73 0.41
C ARG A 97 0.36 -12.25 0.57
N LEU A 98 0.53 -11.81 1.81
CA LEU A 98 1.12 -10.52 2.15
C LEU A 98 2.65 -10.66 2.29
N VAL A 99 3.41 -9.89 1.52
CA VAL A 99 4.89 -9.90 1.53
C VAL A 99 5.42 -8.51 1.88
N GLU A 100 6.28 -8.42 2.89
CA GLU A 100 7.05 -7.19 3.13
C GLU A 100 8.15 -7.06 2.06
N SER A 101 8.01 -6.04 1.21
CA SER A 101 8.92 -5.78 0.08
C SER A 101 10.11 -4.89 0.45
N GLY A 102 10.01 -4.18 1.58
CA GLY A 102 11.11 -3.41 2.14
C GLY A 102 10.70 -2.52 3.30
N VAL A 103 11.72 -1.97 3.95
CA VAL A 103 11.59 -1.04 5.07
C VAL A 103 12.53 0.13 4.81
N PHE A 104 12.09 1.35 5.11
CA PHE A 104 12.92 2.55 5.07
C PHE A 104 12.49 3.58 6.10
N GLU A 105 13.35 4.55 6.40
CA GLU A 105 13.01 5.69 7.25
C GLU A 105 12.82 6.96 6.43
N LEU A 106 11.77 7.73 6.73
CA LEU A 106 11.56 9.05 6.16
C LEU A 106 12.61 10.07 6.65
N PRO A 107 13.04 11.02 5.81
CA PRO A 107 13.93 12.10 6.23
C PRO A 107 13.30 12.95 7.33
N ARG A 108 14.04 13.21 8.41
CA ARG A 108 13.60 14.03 9.55
C ARG A 108 14.24 15.41 9.53
N VAL A 109 15.47 15.48 9.06
CA VAL A 109 16.29 16.70 8.97
C VAL A 109 16.95 16.80 7.60
N LEU A 110 17.45 17.99 7.22
CA LEU A 110 18.09 18.18 5.91
C LEU A 110 19.28 17.25 5.67
N ALA A 111 20.01 16.88 6.73
CA ALA A 111 21.12 15.93 6.65
C ALA A 111 20.67 14.52 6.20
N ASP A 112 19.39 14.17 6.36
CA ASP A 112 18.82 12.91 5.90
C ASP A 112 18.57 12.89 4.38
N ILE A 113 18.91 13.94 3.63
CA ILE A 113 18.68 13.98 2.17
C ILE A 113 19.37 12.82 1.42
N LEU A 114 20.47 12.31 1.97
CA LEU A 114 21.15 11.13 1.43
C LEU A 114 20.31 9.85 1.52
N LYS A 115 19.29 9.80 2.41
CA LYS A 115 18.32 8.70 2.50
C LYS A 115 17.35 8.67 1.32
N VAL A 116 17.20 9.75 0.57
CA VAL A 116 16.26 9.80 -0.57
C VAL A 116 16.60 8.73 -1.60
N LYS A 117 17.89 8.54 -1.93
CA LYS A 117 18.31 7.51 -2.89
C LYS A 117 17.90 6.08 -2.45
N PRO A 118 18.27 5.59 -1.26
CA PRO A 118 17.86 4.25 -0.83
C PRO A 118 16.34 4.12 -0.64
N ILE A 119 15.63 5.19 -0.23
CA ILE A 119 14.16 5.19 -0.19
C ILE A 119 13.60 4.92 -1.60
N MET A 120 14.10 5.62 -2.61
CA MET A 120 13.67 5.42 -3.99
C MET A 120 13.98 4.01 -4.50
N GLU A 121 15.14 3.44 -4.15
CA GLU A 121 15.48 2.05 -4.50
C GLU A 121 14.50 1.04 -3.88
N VAL A 122 14.06 1.28 -2.64
CA VAL A 122 13.05 0.44 -1.98
C VAL A 122 11.67 0.64 -2.62
N LEU A 123 11.26 1.87 -2.90
CA LEU A 123 9.98 2.17 -3.57
C LEU A 123 9.90 1.59 -4.98
N LEU A 124 11.02 1.55 -5.71
CA LEU A 124 11.09 0.96 -7.05
C LEU A 124 10.82 -0.56 -7.05
N LYS A 125 10.94 -1.25 -5.91
CA LYS A 125 10.55 -2.66 -5.80
C LYS A 125 9.04 -2.88 -5.93
N LEU A 126 8.23 -1.83 -5.78
CA LEU A 126 6.78 -1.88 -6.03
C LEU A 126 6.44 -1.77 -7.52
N LYS A 127 7.43 -1.49 -8.38
CA LYS A 127 7.20 -1.45 -9.83
C LYS A 127 6.96 -2.87 -10.32
N ILE A 128 5.69 -3.15 -10.62
CA ILE A 128 5.21 -4.33 -11.34
C ILE A 128 5.66 -4.23 -12.80
#